data_AF-A0A0G1H7Z0-F1
#
_entry.id   AF-A0A0G1H7Z0-F1
#
_cell.length_a   1.000
_cell.length_b   1.000
_cell.length_c   1.000
_cell.angle_alpha   90.00
_cell.angle_beta   90.00
_cell.angle_gamma   90.00
#
_symmetry.space_group_name_H-M   'P 1'
#
loop_
_entity.id
_entity.type
_entity.pdbx_description
1 polymer ?
#
loop_
_entity_poly.entity_id
_entity_poly.type
_entity_poly.pdbx_seq_one_letter_code
_entity_poly.pdbx_strand_id
1 'polypeptide(L)'
;MKKGMTLSILPRRTMSWEEFVAMTPRNSVALDGVVSGGPRFDERTMHANFDHHDGVNRDATMSTCMQAYMAIKGGLMESFRENGMPCLNVFINDTDQDTAMAVWLLNNYKLFEGVQSLPHINRLLDLTNKWDITGGAYPINLDEEIVRQHCWIFEPYTDLRKTGKLSQADENMLRDNIEAVMKRLDMLLMGQAGGKTLDTRHEILYDSPIFKIVNEIGGNEARYHLYGKGMNAFISVVAQRTDGRHVYTIGRRSQYIPFPIQTLYDDFNLAEGLTRVNGWSGSTIIGGSSREMGSGLSWQELVEIVKARLALD
;
A
#
# COMPACT_ATOMS: atom_id res chain seq x y z
N MET A 1 17.59 12.22 0.76
CA MET A 1 17.26 12.44 2.19
C MET A 1 18.00 13.65 2.73
N LYS A 2 17.43 14.38 3.70
CA LYS A 2 18.10 15.50 4.40
C LYS A 2 19.14 14.97 5.39
N LYS A 3 20.08 15.85 5.78
CA LYS A 3 21.13 15.54 6.76
C LYS A 3 20.51 14.99 8.06
N GLY A 4 21.05 13.87 8.56
CA GLY A 4 20.55 13.17 9.74
C GLY A 4 19.47 12.11 9.44
N MET A 5 19.17 11.85 8.17
CA MET A 5 18.25 10.79 7.77
C MET A 5 18.85 9.86 6.74
N THR A 6 18.70 8.57 6.96
CA THR A 6 19.06 7.52 6.01
C THR A 6 17.80 6.81 5.53
N LEU A 7 17.79 6.40 4.26
CA LEU A 7 16.73 5.58 3.68
C LEU A 7 17.35 4.29 3.15
N SER A 8 17.01 3.19 3.80
CA SER A 8 17.38 1.82 3.43
C SER A 8 16.20 1.17 2.72
N ILE A 9 16.40 0.76 1.47
CA ILE A 9 15.38 0.07 0.68
C ILE A 9 15.75 -1.40 0.68
N LEU A 10 14.85 -2.25 1.17
CA LEU A 10 15.04 -3.70 1.30
C LEU A 10 13.99 -4.40 0.43
N PRO A 11 14.15 -4.40 -0.92
CA PRO A 11 13.10 -4.85 -1.82
C PRO A 11 12.52 -6.20 -1.40
N ARG A 12 11.20 -6.22 -1.14
CA ARG A 12 10.42 -7.44 -0.83
C ARG A 12 10.87 -8.21 0.42
N ARG A 13 11.75 -7.63 1.24
CA ARG A 13 12.19 -8.27 2.48
C ARG A 13 11.23 -7.94 3.61
N THR A 14 10.79 -8.96 4.31
CA THR A 14 10.07 -8.86 5.58
C THR A 14 10.88 -9.56 6.66
N MET A 15 10.86 -9.05 7.89
CA MET A 15 11.51 -9.64 9.05
C MET A 15 10.62 -9.55 10.29
N SER A 16 10.93 -10.33 11.32
CA SER A 16 10.29 -10.17 12.63
C SER A 16 10.73 -8.87 13.30
N TRP A 17 9.95 -8.43 14.30
CA TRP A 17 10.32 -7.29 15.13
C TRP A 17 11.68 -7.48 15.82
N GLU A 18 11.92 -8.69 16.34
CA GLU A 18 13.14 -9.02 17.07
C GLU A 18 14.37 -8.97 16.15
N GLU A 19 14.24 -9.45 14.91
CA GLU A 19 15.29 -9.31 13.89
C GLU A 19 15.54 -7.85 13.53
N PHE A 20 14.48 -7.04 13.36
CA PHE A 20 14.62 -5.62 13.02
C PHE A 20 15.41 -4.85 14.10
N VAL A 21 15.04 -5.03 15.37
CA VAL A 21 15.75 -4.39 16.50
C VAL A 21 17.19 -4.87 16.62
N ALA A 22 17.47 -6.14 16.32
CA ALA A 22 18.82 -6.69 16.39
C ALA A 22 19.73 -6.23 15.23
N MET A 23 19.16 -6.03 14.04
CA MET A 23 19.91 -5.76 12.81
C MET A 23 20.04 -4.28 12.47
N THR A 24 19.22 -3.42 13.06
CA THR A 24 19.18 -1.99 12.72
C THR A 24 19.68 -1.12 13.88
N PRO A 25 20.25 0.07 13.59
CA PRO A 25 20.73 0.95 14.63
C PRO A 25 19.57 1.53 15.45
N ARG A 26 19.89 2.12 16.61
CA ARG A 26 18.95 2.97 17.36
C ARG A 26 18.33 4.03 16.43
N ASN A 27 17.12 4.48 16.76
CA ASN A 27 16.39 5.50 16.00
C ASN A 27 15.96 4.99 14.61
N SER A 28 15.56 3.73 14.51
CA SER A 28 15.11 3.11 13.26
C SER A 28 13.59 3.03 13.16
N VAL A 29 13.06 3.30 11.98
CA VAL A 29 11.63 3.22 11.67
C VAL A 29 11.45 2.29 10.48
N ALA A 30 10.77 1.17 10.69
CA ALA A 30 10.24 0.32 9.64
C ALA A 30 8.91 0.89 9.15
N LEU A 31 8.77 0.99 7.84
CA LEU A 31 7.54 1.39 7.17
C LEU A 31 7.02 0.20 6.36
N ASP A 32 5.72 -0.04 6.45
CA ASP A 32 4.89 -0.92 5.64
C ASP A 32 5.58 -2.21 5.15
N GLY A 33 5.27 -3.33 5.82
CA GLY A 33 5.66 -4.67 5.39
C GLY A 33 7.12 -5.03 5.63
N VAL A 34 8.01 -4.10 6.02
CA VAL A 34 9.39 -4.44 6.42
C VAL A 34 9.39 -5.32 7.66
N VAL A 35 8.54 -5.01 8.63
CA VAL A 35 8.39 -5.79 9.86
C VAL A 35 7.00 -6.42 9.88
N SER A 36 6.95 -7.72 10.16
CA SER A 36 5.68 -8.41 10.38
C SER A 36 5.01 -7.99 11.69
N GLY A 37 3.68 -8.00 11.70
CA GLY A 37 2.84 -7.49 12.78
C GLY A 37 2.53 -5.99 12.67
N GLY A 38 1.67 -5.54 13.57
CA GLY A 38 1.13 -4.18 13.57
C GLY A 38 2.07 -3.10 14.11
N PRO A 39 1.55 -1.89 14.33
CA PRO A 39 2.30 -0.76 14.86
C PRO A 39 2.96 -1.10 16.20
N ARG A 40 4.23 -0.73 16.34
CA ARG A 40 5.00 -1.00 17.56
C ARG A 40 6.03 0.10 17.80
N PHE A 41 6.29 0.42 19.06
CA PHE A 41 7.34 1.34 19.47
C PHE A 41 8.06 0.78 20.70
N ASP A 42 9.39 0.90 20.72
CA ASP A 42 10.23 0.55 21.86
C ASP A 42 11.06 1.76 22.28
N GLU A 43 10.74 2.32 23.45
CA GLU A 43 11.42 3.47 24.05
C GLU A 43 12.88 3.20 24.43
N ARG A 44 13.24 1.94 24.69
CA ARG A 44 14.60 1.58 25.10
C ARG A 44 15.53 1.59 23.91
N THR A 45 15.10 1.00 22.81
CA THR A 45 15.91 0.84 21.60
C THR A 45 15.61 1.90 20.54
N MET A 46 14.56 2.71 20.73
CA MET A 46 14.06 3.72 19.80
C MET A 46 13.80 3.15 18.41
N HIS A 47 13.14 1.99 18.37
CA HIS A 47 12.63 1.41 17.13
C HIS A 47 11.14 1.67 17.03
N ALA A 48 10.66 1.96 15.83
CA ALA A 48 9.24 1.97 15.53
C ALA A 48 8.92 1.11 14.30
N ASN A 49 7.75 0.50 14.30
CA ASN A 49 7.12 -0.10 13.14
C ASN A 49 5.84 0.68 12.86
N PHE A 50 5.72 1.24 11.66
CA PHE A 50 4.49 1.81 11.15
C PHE A 50 3.98 0.88 10.05
N ASP A 51 2.99 0.08 10.40
CA ASP A 51 2.39 -0.92 9.51
C ASP A 51 0.89 -0.98 9.81
N HIS A 52 0.09 -1.31 8.80
CA HIS A 52 -1.35 -1.53 8.98
C HIS A 52 -1.86 -2.75 8.21
N HIS A 53 -0.95 -3.60 7.77
CA HIS A 53 -1.19 -4.74 6.90
C HIS A 53 -1.35 -6.03 7.67
N ASP A 54 -0.59 -6.20 8.75
CA ASP A 54 -0.51 -7.45 9.49
C ASP A 54 -0.95 -7.31 10.95
N GLY A 55 -1.70 -8.31 11.44
CA GLY A 55 -2.10 -8.41 12.84
C GLY A 55 -3.01 -7.28 13.37
N VAL A 56 -3.64 -6.49 12.50
CA VAL A 56 -4.44 -5.32 12.90
C VAL A 56 -5.86 -5.29 12.33
N ASN A 57 -6.72 -4.54 13.00
CA ASN A 57 -7.97 -4.06 12.42
C ASN A 57 -7.68 -2.84 11.55
N ARG A 58 -7.67 -3.01 10.22
CA ARG A 58 -7.39 -1.93 9.25
C ARG A 58 -8.30 -0.73 9.41
N ASP A 59 -9.59 -0.92 9.70
CA ASP A 59 -10.53 0.21 9.86
C ASP A 59 -10.21 1.07 11.09
N ALA A 60 -9.51 0.49 12.07
CA ALA A 60 -9.07 1.17 13.29
C ALA A 60 -7.59 1.57 13.26
N THR A 61 -6.84 1.18 12.22
CA THR A 61 -5.39 1.39 12.13
C THR A 61 -5.09 2.30 10.94
N MET A 62 -4.52 3.46 11.21
CA MET A 62 -4.15 4.45 10.21
C MET A 62 -3.12 3.87 9.21
N SER A 63 -3.09 4.38 7.98
CA SER A 63 -2.06 4.03 7.00
C SER A 63 -0.66 4.43 7.48
N THR A 64 0.38 3.90 6.83
CA THR A 64 1.77 4.12 7.21
C THR A 64 2.14 5.62 7.19
N CYS A 65 1.69 6.37 6.18
CA CYS A 65 1.92 7.82 6.14
C CYS A 65 1.24 8.60 7.26
N MET A 66 0.03 8.19 7.65
CA MET A 66 -0.71 8.87 8.71
C MET A 66 -0.12 8.54 10.08
N GLN A 67 0.35 7.30 10.29
CA GLN A 67 1.13 6.94 11.48
C GLN A 67 2.42 7.78 11.59
N ALA A 68 3.17 7.92 10.49
CA ALA A 68 4.37 8.76 10.45
C ALA A 68 4.07 10.24 10.75
N TYR A 69 2.99 10.79 10.18
CA TYR A 69 2.55 12.15 10.47
C TYR A 69 2.21 12.33 11.95
N MET A 70 1.44 11.41 12.53
CA MET A 70 1.06 11.45 13.94
C MET A 70 2.29 11.30 14.86
N ALA A 71 3.27 10.49 14.48
CA ALA A 71 4.53 10.36 15.22
C ALA A 71 5.33 11.67 15.19
N ILE A 72 5.47 12.31 14.02
CA ILE A 72 6.12 13.63 13.91
C ILE A 72 5.41 14.65 14.82
N LYS A 73 4.07 14.67 14.79
CA LYS A 73 3.25 15.52 15.65
C LYS A 73 3.40 15.22 17.14
N GLY A 74 3.61 13.95 17.48
CA GLY A 74 3.84 13.47 18.83
C GLY A 74 5.27 13.64 19.33
N GLY A 75 6.16 14.30 18.59
CA GLY A 75 7.53 14.56 19.03
C GLY A 75 8.53 13.46 18.66
N LEU A 76 8.29 12.67 17.61
CA LEU A 76 9.23 11.63 17.12
C LEU A 76 10.67 12.16 17.04
N MET A 77 10.85 13.36 16.49
CA MET A 77 12.16 13.97 16.24
C MET A 77 12.74 14.67 17.46
N GLU A 78 11.99 14.78 18.57
CA GLU A 78 12.52 15.12 19.89
C GLU A 78 13.23 13.91 20.51
N SER A 79 12.65 12.72 20.34
CA SER A 79 13.17 11.47 20.89
C SER A 79 14.27 10.83 20.03
N PHE A 80 14.14 10.92 18.70
CA PHE A 80 15.06 10.30 17.73
C PHE A 80 16.25 11.22 17.46
N ARG A 81 17.22 11.23 18.39
CA ARG A 81 18.40 12.10 18.35
C ARG A 81 19.69 11.37 18.67
N GLU A 82 20.77 11.89 18.11
CA GLU A 82 22.15 11.55 18.47
C GLU A 82 22.94 12.85 18.62
N ASN A 83 23.65 13.01 19.75
CA ASN A 83 24.40 14.23 20.07
C ASN A 83 23.57 15.52 19.94
N GLY A 84 22.29 15.46 20.33
CA GLY A 84 21.34 16.58 20.25
C GLY A 84 20.77 16.85 18.86
N MET A 85 21.27 16.17 17.83
CA MET A 85 20.82 16.33 16.44
C MET A 85 19.81 15.23 16.07
N PRO A 86 18.74 15.55 15.33
CA PRO A 86 17.83 14.53 14.82
C PRO A 86 18.56 13.48 13.99
N CYS A 87 18.34 12.21 14.30
CA CYS A 87 18.94 11.06 13.65
C CYS A 87 17.85 10.00 13.43
N LEU A 88 17.59 9.63 12.18
CA LEU A 88 16.52 8.71 11.79
C LEU A 88 17.00 7.75 10.71
N ASN A 89 16.77 6.46 10.91
CA ASN A 89 17.06 5.41 9.93
C ASN A 89 15.74 4.82 9.43
N VAL A 90 15.35 5.13 8.20
CA VAL A 90 14.07 4.70 7.62
C VAL A 90 14.28 3.45 6.77
N PHE A 91 13.45 2.44 6.98
CA PHE A 91 13.48 1.18 6.24
C PHE A 91 12.16 0.96 5.54
N ILE A 92 12.22 0.59 4.26
CA ILE A 92 11.06 0.26 3.42
C ILE A 92 11.32 -1.02 2.63
N ASN A 93 10.28 -1.73 2.20
CA ASN A 93 10.43 -2.87 1.27
C ASN A 93 9.62 -2.75 -0.03
N ASP A 94 8.76 -1.73 -0.11
CA ASP A 94 7.97 -1.33 -1.27
C ASP A 94 7.85 0.20 -1.27
N THR A 95 7.20 0.76 -2.27
CA THR A 95 7.11 2.20 -2.53
C THR A 95 5.70 2.60 -2.95
N ASP A 96 4.72 1.93 -2.36
CA ASP A 96 3.32 2.31 -2.50
C ASP A 96 3.05 3.70 -1.94
N GLN A 97 1.80 4.12 -2.12
CA GLN A 97 1.42 5.53 -2.08
C GLN A 97 1.63 6.11 -0.68
N ASP A 98 1.23 5.38 0.35
CA ASP A 98 1.40 5.80 1.73
C ASP A 98 2.86 5.61 2.21
N THR A 99 3.59 4.57 1.82
CA THR A 99 5.04 4.46 2.13
C THR A 99 5.83 5.62 1.55
N ALA A 100 5.64 5.96 0.27
CA ALA A 100 6.34 7.08 -0.37
C ALA A 100 5.98 8.41 0.29
N MET A 101 4.71 8.60 0.69
CA MET A 101 4.29 9.79 1.43
C MET A 101 4.88 9.83 2.85
N ALA A 102 4.98 8.69 3.55
CA ALA A 102 5.61 8.58 4.86
C ALA A 102 7.08 9.00 4.81
N VAL A 103 7.84 8.49 3.82
CA VAL A 103 9.24 8.88 3.59
C VAL A 103 9.36 10.39 3.34
N TRP A 104 8.48 10.97 2.52
CA TRP A 104 8.48 12.40 2.26
C TRP A 104 8.16 13.23 3.51
N LEU A 105 7.17 12.81 4.32
CA LEU A 105 6.80 13.45 5.57
C LEU A 105 7.95 13.44 6.57
N LEU A 106 8.60 12.28 6.76
CA LEU A 106 9.78 12.15 7.62
C LEU A 106 10.92 13.05 7.12
N ASN A 107 11.20 13.04 5.82
CA ASN A 107 12.21 13.91 5.21
C ASN A 107 11.88 15.42 5.33
N ASN A 108 10.63 15.77 5.58
CA ASN A 108 10.13 17.13 5.73
C ASN A 108 9.54 17.45 7.11
N TYR A 109 9.88 16.65 8.13
CA TYR A 109 9.27 16.67 9.46
C TYR A 109 9.12 18.08 10.07
N LYS A 110 10.12 18.95 9.89
CA LYS A 110 10.11 20.32 10.43
C LYS A 110 8.90 21.16 10.01
N LEU A 111 8.28 20.86 8.86
CA LEU A 111 7.06 21.53 8.40
C LEU A 111 5.81 21.12 9.18
N PHE A 112 5.91 20.03 9.95
CA PHE A 112 4.80 19.38 10.64
C PHE A 112 5.03 19.27 12.15
N GLU A 113 6.17 19.71 12.69
CA GLU A 113 6.42 19.72 14.14
C GLU A 113 5.54 20.76 14.87
N GLY A 114 5.27 20.48 16.15
CA GLY A 114 4.45 21.34 17.01
C GLY A 114 3.08 21.66 16.39
N VAL A 115 2.71 22.93 16.40
CA VAL A 115 1.39 23.40 15.91
C VAL A 115 1.34 23.63 14.40
N GLN A 116 2.45 23.49 13.67
CA GLN A 116 2.51 23.82 12.24
C GLN A 116 1.72 22.81 11.40
N SER A 117 0.88 23.26 10.48
CA SER A 117 0.18 22.35 9.57
C SER A 117 0.03 22.97 8.20
N LEU A 118 0.00 22.12 7.17
CA LEU A 118 -0.14 22.51 5.77
C LEU A 118 -1.46 21.95 5.25
N PRO A 119 -2.54 22.75 5.20
CA PRO A 119 -3.89 22.23 4.93
C PRO A 119 -4.03 21.43 3.64
N HIS A 120 -3.32 21.82 2.57
CA HIS A 120 -3.35 21.10 1.29
C HIS A 120 -2.63 19.74 1.35
N ILE A 121 -1.52 19.64 2.10
CA ILE A 121 -0.87 18.35 2.38
C ILE A 121 -1.76 17.47 3.26
N ASN A 122 -2.39 18.05 4.28
CA ASN A 122 -3.28 17.31 5.18
C ASN A 122 -4.49 16.71 4.43
N ARG A 123 -5.02 17.43 3.44
CA ARG A 123 -6.10 16.92 2.58
C ARG A 123 -5.65 15.74 1.73
N LEU A 124 -4.45 15.81 1.14
CA LEU A 124 -3.88 14.66 0.42
C LEU A 124 -3.65 13.49 1.38
N LEU A 125 -3.07 13.74 2.55
CA LEU A 125 -2.76 12.74 3.57
C LEU A 125 -4.01 12.01 4.04
N ASP A 126 -5.10 12.73 4.30
CA ASP A 126 -6.38 12.15 4.68
C ASP A 126 -6.96 11.26 3.58
N LEU A 127 -6.90 11.70 2.32
CA LEU A 127 -7.33 10.89 1.17
C LEU A 127 -6.47 9.62 1.04
N THR A 128 -5.14 9.75 1.09
CA THR A 128 -4.22 8.61 1.02
C THR A 128 -4.51 7.63 2.15
N ASN A 129 -4.68 8.10 3.39
CA ASN A 129 -5.05 7.26 4.52
C ASN A 129 -6.36 6.51 4.27
N LYS A 130 -7.42 7.21 3.87
CA LYS A 130 -8.74 6.60 3.62
C LYS A 130 -8.71 5.56 2.52
N TRP A 131 -8.04 5.84 1.41
CA TRP A 131 -7.93 4.86 0.33
C TRP A 131 -7.08 3.69 0.71
N ASP A 132 -5.99 3.91 1.41
CA ASP A 132 -5.06 2.85 1.73
C ASP A 132 -5.64 1.86 2.77
N ILE A 133 -6.27 2.36 3.86
CA ILE A 133 -6.95 1.47 4.84
C ILE A 133 -8.05 0.62 4.18
N THR A 134 -8.71 1.14 3.14
CA THR A 134 -9.82 0.48 2.43
C THR A 134 -9.39 -0.25 1.15
N GLY A 135 -8.10 -0.32 0.82
CA GLY A 135 -7.63 -0.94 -0.44
C GLY A 135 -8.16 -0.24 -1.70
N GLY A 136 -8.43 1.06 -1.62
CA GLY A 136 -8.97 1.92 -2.66
C GLY A 136 -10.49 2.06 -2.67
N ALA A 137 -11.19 1.51 -1.69
CA ALA A 137 -12.64 1.40 -1.72
C ALA A 137 -13.40 2.52 -1.03
N TYR A 138 -12.70 3.46 -0.39
CA TYR A 138 -13.33 4.61 0.27
C TYR A 138 -14.13 5.45 -0.75
N PRO A 139 -15.43 5.68 -0.50
CA PRO A 139 -16.29 6.40 -1.42
C PRO A 139 -15.94 7.90 -1.42
N ILE A 140 -15.59 8.41 -2.60
CA ILE A 140 -15.33 9.83 -2.83
C ILE A 140 -15.77 10.21 -4.25
N ASN A 141 -16.07 11.49 -4.47
CA ASN A 141 -16.30 11.99 -5.81
C ASN A 141 -14.99 12.04 -6.59
N LEU A 142 -14.89 11.21 -7.64
CA LEU A 142 -13.68 11.09 -8.46
C LEU A 142 -13.41 12.33 -9.34
N ASP A 143 -14.39 13.22 -9.48
CA ASP A 143 -14.25 14.49 -10.19
C ASP A 143 -13.59 15.58 -9.35
N GLU A 144 -13.28 15.31 -8.07
CA GLU A 144 -12.58 16.27 -7.21
C GLU A 144 -11.14 16.50 -7.66
N GLU A 145 -10.67 17.74 -7.51
CA GLU A 145 -9.31 18.11 -7.86
C GLU A 145 -8.27 17.32 -7.07
N ILE A 146 -8.52 17.08 -5.78
CA ILE A 146 -7.61 16.34 -4.91
C ILE A 146 -7.41 14.89 -5.39
N VAL A 147 -8.43 14.28 -6.00
CA VAL A 147 -8.35 12.94 -6.60
C VAL A 147 -7.42 12.96 -7.81
N ARG A 148 -7.59 13.94 -8.71
CA ARG A 148 -6.70 14.12 -9.87
C ARG A 148 -5.26 14.42 -9.46
N GLN A 149 -5.06 15.21 -8.41
CA GLN A 149 -3.73 15.49 -7.84
C GLN A 149 -3.13 14.24 -7.22
N HIS A 150 -3.89 13.46 -6.45
CA HIS A 150 -3.42 12.21 -5.86
C HIS A 150 -2.97 11.21 -6.94
N CYS A 151 -3.81 10.97 -7.96
CA CYS A 151 -3.46 10.10 -9.07
C CYS A 151 -2.23 10.61 -9.84
N TRP A 152 -2.08 11.93 -9.99
CA TRP A 152 -0.87 12.50 -10.57
C TRP A 152 0.34 12.30 -9.65
N ILE A 153 0.29 12.59 -8.36
CA ILE A 153 1.43 12.46 -7.45
C ILE A 153 1.99 11.03 -7.44
N PHE A 154 1.10 10.04 -7.38
CA PHE A 154 1.46 8.64 -7.23
C PHE A 154 1.48 7.84 -8.53
N GLU A 155 1.30 8.50 -9.68
CA GLU A 155 1.34 7.81 -10.97
C GLU A 155 2.62 6.99 -11.20
N PRO A 156 3.85 7.41 -10.80
CA PRO A 156 5.05 6.60 -10.99
C PRO A 156 4.91 5.20 -10.38
N TYR A 157 4.34 5.11 -9.17
CA TYR A 157 4.07 3.83 -8.52
C TYR A 157 2.98 3.05 -9.28
N THR A 158 1.89 3.73 -9.65
CA THR A 158 0.77 3.05 -10.32
C THR A 158 1.21 2.48 -11.68
N ASP A 159 2.09 3.15 -12.41
CA ASP A 159 2.61 2.69 -13.68
C ASP A 159 3.48 1.44 -13.49
N LEU A 160 4.39 1.44 -12.49
CA LEU A 160 5.18 0.25 -12.14
C LEU A 160 4.31 -0.95 -11.78
N ARG A 161 3.21 -0.72 -11.05
CA ARG A 161 2.25 -1.76 -10.67
C ARG A 161 1.50 -2.31 -11.88
N LYS A 162 0.95 -1.43 -12.74
CA LYS A 162 0.19 -1.80 -13.94
C LYS A 162 1.02 -2.60 -14.95
N THR A 163 2.33 -2.33 -15.05
CA THR A 163 3.20 -3.10 -15.95
C THR A 163 3.68 -4.44 -15.34
N GLY A 164 3.30 -4.76 -14.10
CA GLY A 164 3.77 -5.96 -13.38
C GLY A 164 5.25 -5.92 -12.95
N LYS A 165 5.99 -4.86 -13.32
CA LYS A 165 7.43 -4.69 -13.06
C LYS A 165 7.72 -4.54 -11.57
N LEU A 166 6.75 -4.01 -10.82
CA LEU A 166 6.84 -3.84 -9.37
C LEU A 166 7.20 -5.15 -8.64
N SER A 167 6.76 -6.31 -9.15
CA SER A 167 7.07 -7.61 -8.54
C SER A 167 8.55 -8.00 -8.61
N GLN A 168 9.28 -7.44 -9.58
CA GLN A 168 10.70 -7.70 -9.84
C GLN A 168 11.57 -6.46 -9.58
N ALA A 169 11.02 -5.40 -8.98
CA ALA A 169 11.71 -4.15 -8.75
C ALA A 169 12.87 -4.34 -7.77
N ASP A 170 14.07 -3.91 -8.19
CA ASP A 170 15.25 -3.84 -7.35
C ASP A 170 15.31 -2.53 -6.55
N GLU A 171 16.36 -2.36 -5.75
CA GLU A 171 16.54 -1.15 -4.95
C GLU A 171 16.57 0.12 -5.80
N ASN A 172 17.23 0.10 -6.96
CA ASN A 172 17.35 1.28 -7.82
C ASN A 172 15.99 1.70 -8.37
N MET A 173 15.20 0.75 -8.86
CA MET A 173 13.87 1.02 -9.39
C MET A 173 12.93 1.58 -8.33
N LEU A 174 12.98 1.03 -7.11
CA LEU A 174 12.20 1.55 -5.98
C LEU A 174 12.67 2.94 -5.56
N ARG A 175 13.99 3.19 -5.57
CA ARG A 175 14.56 4.52 -5.29
C ARG A 175 14.10 5.56 -6.29
N ASP A 176 14.20 5.26 -7.59
CA ASP A 176 13.74 6.13 -8.67
C ASP A 176 12.25 6.46 -8.53
N ASN A 177 11.44 5.46 -8.15
CA ASN A 177 10.01 5.66 -7.90
C ASN A 177 9.75 6.63 -6.74
N ILE A 178 10.41 6.44 -5.59
CA ILE A 178 10.28 7.34 -4.45
C ILE A 178 10.70 8.75 -4.82
N GLU A 179 11.82 8.92 -5.50
CA GLU A 179 12.32 10.24 -5.87
C GLU A 179 11.35 10.96 -6.82
N ALA A 180 10.73 10.22 -7.76
CA ALA A 180 9.70 10.74 -8.63
C ALA A 180 8.44 11.19 -7.87
N VAL A 181 7.96 10.39 -6.91
CA VAL A 181 6.81 10.74 -6.07
C VAL A 181 7.12 11.93 -5.15
N MET A 182 8.29 11.91 -4.49
CA MET A 182 8.74 13.00 -3.63
C MET A 182 8.83 14.33 -4.37
N LYS A 183 9.32 14.33 -5.62
CA LYS A 183 9.33 15.53 -6.46
C LYS A 183 7.92 16.07 -6.72
N ARG A 184 6.94 15.19 -6.95
CA ARG A 184 5.54 15.59 -7.15
C ARG A 184 4.90 16.11 -5.85
N LEU A 185 5.26 15.55 -4.70
CA LEU A 185 4.86 16.07 -3.38
C LEU A 185 5.49 17.44 -3.09
N ASP A 186 6.75 17.68 -3.45
CA ASP A 186 7.38 18.99 -3.36
C ASP A 186 6.67 20.01 -4.27
N MET A 187 6.25 19.61 -5.48
CA MET A 187 5.43 20.46 -6.35
C MET A 187 4.10 20.81 -5.71
N LEU A 188 3.42 19.86 -5.06
CA LEU A 188 2.20 20.15 -4.29
C LEU A 188 2.48 21.16 -3.15
N LEU A 189 3.55 20.97 -2.39
CA LEU A 189 3.96 21.88 -1.32
C LEU A 189 4.17 23.32 -1.84
N MET A 190 4.71 23.46 -3.04
CA MET A 190 4.95 24.76 -3.70
C MET A 190 3.69 25.35 -4.38
N GLY A 191 2.53 24.69 -4.30
CA GLY A 191 1.31 25.11 -5.00
C GLY A 191 1.38 24.89 -6.52
N GLN A 192 2.23 23.97 -6.98
CA GLN A 192 2.50 23.65 -8.38
C GLN A 192 2.07 22.21 -8.73
N ALA A 193 1.15 21.63 -7.95
CA ALA A 193 0.65 20.29 -8.23
C ALA A 193 0.04 20.21 -9.62
N GLY A 194 0.42 19.17 -10.37
CA GLY A 194 -0.31 18.77 -11.56
C GLY A 194 -1.61 18.06 -11.20
N GLY A 195 -2.36 17.69 -12.22
CA GLY A 195 -3.51 16.80 -12.12
C GLY A 195 -3.53 15.85 -13.30
N LYS A 196 -4.10 14.66 -13.08
CA LYS A 196 -4.25 13.64 -14.10
C LYS A 196 -5.73 13.30 -14.27
N THR A 197 -6.16 13.07 -15.50
CA THR A 197 -7.46 12.44 -15.78
C THR A 197 -7.37 10.97 -15.44
N LEU A 198 -8.32 10.48 -14.64
CA LEU A 198 -8.32 9.10 -14.19
C LEU A 198 -8.47 8.14 -15.37
N ASP A 199 -7.59 7.15 -15.45
CA ASP A 199 -7.73 6.02 -16.36
C ASP A 199 -8.69 5.01 -15.75
N THR A 200 -9.96 5.09 -16.15
CA THR A 200 -11.03 4.22 -15.63
C THR A 200 -11.28 3.00 -16.49
N ARG A 201 -10.43 2.76 -17.52
CA ARG A 201 -10.61 1.63 -18.43
C ARG A 201 -10.52 0.31 -17.67
N HIS A 202 -11.47 -0.56 -17.95
CA HIS A 202 -11.56 -1.89 -17.37
C HIS A 202 -12.36 -2.81 -18.29
N GLU A 203 -12.23 -4.10 -18.06
CA GLU A 203 -13.10 -5.13 -18.64
C GLU A 203 -13.69 -5.96 -17.50
N ILE A 204 -14.99 -6.21 -17.53
CA ILE A 204 -15.65 -7.12 -16.59
C ILE A 204 -15.58 -8.52 -17.21
N LEU A 205 -14.74 -9.38 -16.64
CA LEU A 205 -14.55 -10.76 -17.08
C LEU A 205 -15.61 -11.69 -16.50
N TYR A 206 -16.06 -11.39 -15.28
CA TYR A 206 -17.15 -12.09 -14.61
C TYR A 206 -17.96 -11.11 -13.78
N ASP A 207 -19.28 -11.25 -13.83
CA ASP A 207 -20.22 -10.41 -13.10
C ASP A 207 -21.19 -11.26 -12.28
N SER A 208 -21.27 -10.98 -10.98
CA SER A 208 -22.28 -11.53 -10.09
C SER A 208 -22.74 -10.48 -9.07
N PRO A 209 -23.88 -10.70 -8.40
CA PRO A 209 -24.32 -9.82 -7.31
C PRO A 209 -23.34 -9.73 -6.13
N ILE A 210 -22.43 -10.69 -5.96
CA ILE A 210 -21.54 -10.79 -4.80
C ILE A 210 -20.16 -10.21 -5.11
N PHE A 211 -19.56 -10.61 -6.23
CA PHE A 211 -18.22 -10.18 -6.64
C PHE A 211 -18.11 -10.06 -8.16
N LYS A 212 -17.11 -9.30 -8.60
CA LYS A 212 -16.72 -9.20 -10.01
C LYS A 212 -15.31 -9.72 -10.21
N ILE A 213 -15.02 -10.28 -11.38
CA ILE A 213 -13.64 -10.41 -11.85
C ILE A 213 -13.40 -9.37 -12.93
N VAL A 214 -12.32 -8.60 -12.79
CA VAL A 214 -12.04 -7.46 -13.67
C VAL A 214 -10.62 -7.50 -14.20
N ASN A 215 -10.45 -7.14 -15.47
CA ASN A 215 -9.16 -6.75 -16.02
C ASN A 215 -8.96 -5.26 -15.71
N GLU A 216 -8.03 -4.95 -14.82
CA GLU A 216 -7.86 -3.60 -14.27
C GLU A 216 -6.89 -2.76 -15.13
N ILE A 217 -7.28 -2.49 -16.38
CA ILE A 217 -6.44 -1.81 -17.39
C ILE A 217 -5.90 -0.46 -16.86
N GLY A 218 -6.76 0.33 -16.22
CA GLY A 218 -6.40 1.61 -15.61
C GLY A 218 -5.67 1.51 -14.26
N GLY A 219 -5.45 0.30 -13.74
CA GLY A 219 -4.92 0.05 -12.40
C GLY A 219 -5.86 0.57 -11.30
N ASN A 220 -5.27 1.08 -10.21
CA ASN A 220 -6.02 1.57 -9.04
C ASN A 220 -7.17 2.52 -9.41
N GLU A 221 -6.98 3.36 -10.42
CA GLU A 221 -7.96 4.35 -10.89
C GLU A 221 -9.24 3.69 -11.42
N ALA A 222 -9.11 2.58 -12.15
CA ALA A 222 -10.24 1.76 -12.59
C ALA A 222 -10.96 1.09 -11.41
N ARG A 223 -10.22 0.68 -10.38
CA ARG A 223 -10.79 0.14 -9.14
C ARG A 223 -11.60 1.18 -8.38
N TYR A 224 -11.07 2.38 -8.21
CA TYR A 224 -11.78 3.49 -7.57
C TYR A 224 -13.11 3.77 -8.29
N HIS A 225 -13.08 3.78 -9.63
CA HIS A 225 -14.26 3.93 -10.47
C HIS A 225 -15.30 2.83 -10.22
N LEU A 226 -14.87 1.56 -10.24
CA LEU A 226 -15.77 0.42 -10.02
C LEU A 226 -16.39 0.41 -8.62
N TYR A 227 -15.63 0.79 -7.59
CA TYR A 227 -16.18 1.00 -6.24
C TYR A 227 -17.22 2.12 -6.23
N GLY A 228 -16.96 3.23 -6.92
CA GLY A 228 -17.93 4.32 -7.11
C GLY A 228 -19.20 3.90 -7.87
N LYS A 229 -19.17 2.78 -8.61
CA LYS A 229 -20.32 2.15 -9.27
C LYS A 229 -20.99 1.04 -8.45
N GLY A 230 -20.59 0.87 -7.18
CA GLY A 230 -21.23 -0.07 -6.25
C GLY A 230 -20.62 -1.47 -6.22
N MET A 231 -19.43 -1.69 -6.79
CA MET A 231 -18.69 -2.93 -6.59
C MET A 231 -18.40 -3.14 -5.10
N ASN A 232 -18.68 -4.32 -4.55
CA ASN A 232 -18.45 -4.61 -3.13
C ASN A 232 -17.28 -5.58 -2.89
N ALA A 233 -17.04 -6.50 -3.82
CA ALA A 233 -15.93 -7.44 -3.79
C ALA A 233 -15.43 -7.69 -5.20
N PHE A 234 -14.14 -8.01 -5.32
CA PHE A 234 -13.50 -8.18 -6.62
C PHE A 234 -12.32 -9.14 -6.58
N ILE A 235 -12.02 -9.69 -7.76
CA ILE A 235 -10.72 -10.22 -8.13
C ILE A 235 -10.27 -9.43 -9.36
N SER A 236 -9.06 -8.89 -9.35
CA SER A 236 -8.49 -8.14 -10.45
C SER A 236 -7.32 -8.90 -11.05
N VAL A 237 -7.34 -9.09 -12.36
CA VAL A 237 -6.13 -9.33 -13.15
C VAL A 237 -5.40 -7.98 -13.22
N VAL A 238 -4.24 -7.89 -12.57
CA VAL A 238 -3.41 -6.67 -12.53
C VAL A 238 -2.43 -6.66 -13.69
N ALA A 239 -1.77 -7.79 -13.94
CA ALA A 239 -0.80 -7.95 -15.02
C ALA A 239 -0.62 -9.44 -15.36
N GLN A 240 -0.07 -9.70 -16.54
CA GLN A 240 0.49 -11.00 -16.91
C GLN A 240 2.00 -10.89 -16.94
N ARG A 241 2.68 -11.85 -16.32
CA ARG A 241 4.15 -11.95 -16.27
C ARG A 241 4.68 -12.56 -17.56
N THR A 242 5.97 -12.39 -17.80
CA THR A 242 6.67 -12.96 -18.96
C THR A 242 6.70 -14.49 -18.96
N ASP A 243 6.58 -15.11 -17.78
CA ASP A 243 6.47 -16.57 -17.59
C ASP A 243 5.04 -17.10 -17.81
N GLY A 244 4.10 -16.24 -18.22
CA GLY A 244 2.70 -16.59 -18.46
C GLY A 244 1.81 -16.58 -17.22
N ARG A 245 2.38 -16.47 -16.01
CA ARG A 245 1.62 -16.41 -14.75
C ARG A 245 0.96 -15.04 -14.55
N HIS A 246 -0.09 -15.01 -13.77
CA HIS A 246 -0.88 -13.80 -13.53
C HIS A 246 -0.51 -13.15 -12.20
N VAL A 247 -0.64 -11.83 -12.13
CA VAL A 247 -0.65 -11.08 -10.89
C VAL A 247 -2.10 -10.73 -10.60
N TYR A 248 -2.63 -11.27 -9.51
CA TYR A 248 -3.99 -10.98 -9.07
C TYR A 248 -4.01 -10.15 -7.80
N THR A 249 -5.05 -9.33 -7.67
CA THR A 249 -5.47 -8.72 -6.40
C THR A 249 -6.89 -9.17 -6.09
N ILE A 250 -7.16 -9.58 -4.87
CA ILE A 250 -8.50 -9.89 -4.38
C ILE A 250 -8.83 -8.94 -3.24
N GLY A 251 -10.06 -8.44 -3.20
CA GLY A 251 -10.45 -7.52 -2.14
C GLY A 251 -11.95 -7.36 -1.98
N ARG A 252 -12.31 -6.66 -0.91
CA ARG A 252 -13.66 -6.22 -0.59
C ARG A 252 -13.62 -4.80 -0.07
N ARG A 253 -14.75 -4.10 -0.19
CA ARG A 253 -14.84 -2.68 0.18
C ARG A 253 -14.57 -2.42 1.66
N SER A 254 -15.02 -3.31 2.54
CA SER A 254 -14.82 -3.21 3.98
C SER A 254 -15.08 -4.56 4.66
N GLN A 255 -14.77 -4.66 5.96
CA GLN A 255 -15.01 -5.87 6.74
C GLN A 255 -16.51 -6.26 6.83
N TYR A 256 -17.38 -5.29 6.61
CA TYR A 256 -18.83 -5.45 6.62
C TYR A 256 -19.39 -6.08 5.34
N ILE A 257 -18.57 -6.22 4.28
CA ILE A 257 -18.95 -6.98 3.09
C ILE A 257 -18.69 -8.46 3.34
N PRO A 258 -19.70 -9.35 3.24
CA PRO A 258 -19.56 -10.78 3.54
C PRO A 258 -18.91 -11.53 2.36
N PHE A 259 -17.66 -11.19 2.07
CA PHE A 259 -16.83 -11.87 1.08
C PHE A 259 -15.64 -12.53 1.80
N PRO A 260 -15.52 -13.88 1.77
CA PRO A 260 -14.65 -14.61 2.69
C PRO A 260 -13.21 -14.68 2.15
N ILE A 261 -12.58 -13.51 2.04
CA ILE A 261 -11.24 -13.33 1.46
C ILE A 261 -10.21 -14.27 2.10
N GLN A 262 -10.24 -14.39 3.43
CA GLN A 262 -9.28 -15.23 4.13
C GLN A 262 -9.40 -16.69 3.70
N THR A 263 -10.58 -17.30 3.69
CA THR A 263 -10.69 -18.71 3.25
C THR A 263 -10.40 -18.87 1.75
N LEU A 264 -10.71 -17.87 0.93
CA LEU A 264 -10.42 -17.91 -0.51
C LEU A 264 -8.93 -17.98 -0.80
N TYR A 265 -8.09 -17.28 -0.03
CA TYR A 265 -6.64 -17.45 -0.14
C TYR A 265 -6.21 -18.91 0.11
N ASP A 266 -6.82 -19.59 1.10
CA ASP A 266 -6.51 -21.01 1.37
C ASP A 266 -6.95 -21.90 0.21
N ASP A 267 -8.09 -21.63 -0.39
CA ASP A 267 -8.59 -22.40 -1.54
C ASP A 267 -7.74 -22.22 -2.79
N PHE A 268 -7.34 -20.98 -3.10
CA PHE A 268 -6.44 -20.70 -4.23
C PHE A 268 -5.07 -21.34 -4.01
N ASN A 269 -4.55 -21.29 -2.77
CA ASN A 269 -3.32 -21.96 -2.42
C ASN A 269 -3.42 -23.47 -2.55
N LEU A 270 -4.51 -24.08 -2.08
CA LEU A 270 -4.73 -25.52 -2.24
C LEU A 270 -4.76 -25.92 -3.72
N ALA A 271 -5.44 -25.15 -4.56
CA ALA A 271 -5.50 -25.38 -6.00
C ALA A 271 -4.12 -25.26 -6.68
N GLU A 272 -3.24 -24.41 -6.18
CA GLU A 272 -1.87 -24.25 -6.69
C GLU A 272 -0.82 -25.15 -6.00
N GLY A 273 -1.20 -25.92 -4.98
CA GLY A 273 -0.25 -26.69 -4.17
C GLY A 273 0.68 -25.82 -3.32
N LEU A 274 0.22 -24.64 -2.91
CA LEU A 274 0.94 -23.62 -2.15
C LEU A 274 0.40 -23.45 -0.73
N THR A 275 1.01 -22.54 0.03
CA THR A 275 0.60 -22.15 1.38
C THR A 275 0.52 -20.63 1.47
N ARG A 276 0.05 -20.09 2.60
CA ARG A 276 0.10 -18.64 2.87
C ARG A 276 1.50 -18.04 2.88
N VAL A 277 2.53 -18.85 3.09
CA VAL A 277 3.92 -18.40 3.15
C VAL A 277 4.45 -18.05 1.77
N ASN A 278 4.09 -18.84 0.75
CA ASN A 278 4.65 -18.72 -0.60
C ASN A 278 3.62 -18.39 -1.68
N GLY A 279 2.32 -18.54 -1.41
CA GLY A 279 1.23 -18.33 -2.35
C GLY A 279 0.42 -17.05 -2.10
N TRP A 280 -0.90 -17.16 -2.17
CA TRP A 280 -1.86 -16.10 -1.93
C TRP A 280 -1.92 -15.71 -0.46
N SER A 281 -1.86 -14.41 -0.20
CA SER A 281 -1.89 -13.88 1.16
C SER A 281 -2.31 -12.41 1.16
N GLY A 282 -2.48 -11.88 2.38
CA GLY A 282 -2.84 -10.49 2.62
C GLY A 282 -3.77 -10.34 3.80
N SER A 283 -4.29 -9.13 3.95
CA SER A 283 -5.17 -8.74 5.04
C SER A 283 -6.59 -9.33 4.90
N THR A 284 -7.44 -9.03 5.87
CA THR A 284 -8.87 -9.37 5.83
C THR A 284 -9.69 -8.53 4.83
N ILE A 285 -9.09 -7.50 4.21
CA ILE A 285 -9.76 -6.58 3.28
C ILE A 285 -9.24 -6.73 1.85
N ILE A 286 -7.93 -6.84 1.70
CA ILE A 286 -7.25 -6.90 0.40
C ILE A 286 -5.96 -7.71 0.49
N GLY A 287 -5.60 -8.35 -0.61
CA GLY A 287 -4.37 -9.09 -0.81
C GLY A 287 -4.28 -9.59 -2.25
N GLY A 288 -3.50 -10.64 -2.49
CA GLY A 288 -3.28 -11.08 -3.86
C GLY A 288 -2.47 -12.36 -3.97
N SER A 289 -2.16 -12.70 -5.21
CA SER A 289 -1.27 -13.81 -5.55
C SER A 289 0.16 -13.54 -5.07
N SER A 290 0.97 -14.59 -4.96
CA SER A 290 2.39 -14.50 -4.62
C SER A 290 3.11 -13.42 -5.45
N ARG A 291 3.82 -12.50 -4.78
CA ARG A 291 4.65 -11.49 -5.47
C ARG A 291 5.80 -12.15 -6.22
N GLU A 292 6.39 -13.20 -5.64
CA GLU A 292 7.53 -13.92 -6.22
C GLU A 292 7.10 -14.85 -7.34
N MET A 293 6.06 -15.66 -7.12
CA MET A 293 5.67 -16.72 -8.05
C MET A 293 4.53 -16.34 -9.00
N GLY A 294 3.73 -15.31 -8.72
CA GLY A 294 2.46 -15.10 -9.40
C GLY A 294 1.47 -16.25 -9.16
N SER A 295 0.38 -16.29 -9.92
CA SER A 295 -0.57 -17.39 -9.93
C SER A 295 -0.63 -18.06 -11.30
N GLY A 296 -0.67 -19.40 -11.30
CA GLY A 296 -0.95 -20.21 -12.48
C GLY A 296 -2.43 -20.32 -12.81
N LEU A 297 -3.32 -19.92 -11.89
CA LEU A 297 -4.77 -20.01 -12.09
C LEU A 297 -5.24 -18.99 -13.15
N SER A 298 -6.08 -19.46 -14.05
CA SER A 298 -6.89 -18.62 -14.92
C SER A 298 -8.00 -17.93 -14.13
N TRP A 299 -8.54 -16.84 -14.69
CA TRP A 299 -9.65 -16.16 -14.03
C TRP A 299 -10.90 -17.04 -13.96
N GLN A 300 -11.09 -17.95 -14.91
CA GLN A 300 -12.18 -18.92 -14.92
C GLN A 300 -12.06 -19.90 -13.75
N GLU A 301 -10.87 -20.43 -13.48
CA GLU A 301 -10.63 -21.30 -12.32
C GLU A 301 -10.90 -20.56 -11.00
N LEU A 302 -10.53 -19.28 -10.92
CA LEU A 302 -10.85 -18.46 -9.75
C LEU A 302 -12.37 -18.28 -9.57
N VAL A 303 -13.14 -18.12 -10.66
CA VAL A 303 -14.61 -18.10 -10.58
C VAL A 303 -15.12 -19.40 -9.97
N GLU A 304 -14.72 -20.56 -10.49
CA GLU A 304 -15.21 -21.86 -10.02
C GLU A 304 -14.88 -22.10 -8.54
N ILE A 305 -13.66 -21.77 -8.11
CA ILE A 305 -13.26 -21.87 -6.70
C ILE A 305 -14.11 -20.96 -5.82
N VAL A 306 -14.35 -19.71 -6.25
CA VAL A 306 -15.16 -18.75 -5.47
C VAL A 306 -16.61 -19.20 -5.43
N LYS A 307 -17.19 -19.70 -6.53
CA LYS A 307 -18.56 -20.23 -6.57
C LYS A 307 -18.70 -21.42 -5.64
N ALA A 308 -17.76 -22.37 -5.66
CA ALA A 308 -17.75 -23.51 -4.75
C ALA A 308 -17.68 -23.06 -3.26
N ARG A 309 -16.82 -22.09 -2.93
CA ARG A 309 -16.71 -21.55 -1.56
C ARG A 309 -17.98 -20.85 -1.11
N LEU A 310 -18.63 -20.12 -2.00
CA LEU A 310 -19.86 -19.37 -1.72
C LEU A 310 -21.13 -20.20 -1.87
N ALA A 311 -21.02 -21.47 -2.29
CA ALA A 311 -22.14 -22.33 -2.65
C ALA A 311 -23.08 -21.67 -3.68
N LEU A 312 -22.48 -21.08 -4.72
CA LEU A 312 -23.20 -20.47 -5.84
C LEU A 312 -23.32 -21.47 -7.00
N ASP A 313 -24.52 -21.53 -7.59
CA ASP A 313 -24.81 -22.32 -8.80
C ASP A 313 -24.15 -21.72 -10.06
#